data_AF-A0A382RAC0-F1
#
_entry.id   AF-A0A382RAC0-F1
#
_cell.length_a   1.000
_cell.length_b   1.000
_cell.length_c   1.000
_cell.angle_alpha   90.00
_cell.angle_beta   90.00
_cell.angle_gamma   90.00
#
_symmetry.space_group_name_H-M   'P 1'
#
loop_
_entity.id
_entity.type
_entity.pdbx_description
1 polymer ?
#
loop_
_entity_poly.entity_id
_entity_poly.type
_entity_poly.pdbx_seq_one_letter_code
_entity_poly.pdbx_strand_id
1 'polypeptide(L)' 'MSGRSNRFLIVAGEASGDMHGGGLVRALKKLDPHCEFNGLGGDCMRKEGVKTFFDIDRMGAVGVIELLGD' A
#
# COMPACT_ATOMS: atom_id res chain seq x y z
N MET A 1 -13.42 27.13 -1.70
CA MET A 1 -13.95 25.76 -1.82
C MET A 1 -13.21 24.90 -0.80
N SER A 2 -13.88 24.43 0.25
CA SER A 2 -13.28 23.47 1.19
C SER A 2 -13.22 22.11 0.49
N GLY A 3 -12.22 21.93 -0.37
CA GLY A 3 -12.04 20.75 -1.21
C GLY A 3 -11.44 19.63 -0.38
N ARG A 4 -12.27 18.68 0.04
CA ARG A 4 -11.82 17.52 0.79
C ARG A 4 -10.96 16.65 -0.14
N SER A 5 -9.70 16.43 0.22
CA SER A 5 -8.80 15.54 -0.53
C SER A 5 -9.36 14.11 -0.56
N ASN A 6 -9.23 13.44 -1.72
CA ASN A 6 -9.55 12.03 -1.86
C ASN A 6 -8.57 11.18 -1.07
N ARG A 7 -9.10 10.26 -0.27
CA ARG A 7 -8.30 9.39 0.60
C ARG A 7 -8.46 7.94 0.17
N PHE A 8 -7.34 7.27 -0.04
CA PHE A 8 -7.28 5.88 -0.49
C PHE A 8 -6.60 5.00 0.55
N LEU A 9 -7.14 3.78 0.70
CA LEU A 9 -6.51 2.69 1.42
C LEU A 9 -6.11 1.61 0.39
N ILE A 10 -4.83 1.24 0.35
CA ILE A 10 -4.30 0.25 -0.61
C ILE A 10 -3.67 -0.91 0.16
N VAL A 11 -4.04 -2.15 -0.17
CA VAL A 11 -3.50 -3.36 0.47
C VAL A 11 -2.83 -4.23 -0.57
N ALA A 12 -1.52 -4.42 -0.44
CA ALA A 12 -0.71 -5.35 -1.23
C ALA A 12 -0.16 -6.45 -0.32
N GLY A 13 -0.50 -7.71 -0.63
CA GLY A 13 -0.08 -8.89 0.15
C GLY A 13 1.24 -9.52 -0.28
N GLU A 14 1.78 -9.14 -1.44
CA GLU A 14 3.02 -9.67 -2.01
C GLU A 14 3.79 -8.60 -2.80
N ALA A 15 5.05 -8.88 -3.13
CA ALA A 15 5.96 -7.93 -3.80
C ALA A 15 5.43 -7.46 -5.17
N SER A 16 4.77 -8.35 -5.92
CA SER A 16 4.13 -7.99 -7.19
C SER A 16 3.03 -6.93 -6.97
N GLY A 17 2.22 -7.09 -5.93
CA GLY A 17 1.16 -6.17 -5.54
C GLY A 17 1.71 -4.82 -5.08
N ASP A 18 2.85 -4.79 -4.39
CA ASP A 18 3.54 -3.56 -4.01
C ASP A 18 4.01 -2.76 -5.24
N MET A 19 4.60 -3.42 -6.23
CA MET A 19 4.99 -2.77 -7.48
C MET A 19 3.80 -2.16 -8.21
N HIS A 20 2.70 -2.90 -8.35
CA HIS A 20 1.48 -2.40 -8.98
C HIS A 20 0.84 -1.28 -8.16
N GLY A 21 0.81 -1.41 -6.84
CA GLY A 21 0.30 -0.40 -5.91
C GLY A 21 1.05 0.92 -6.02
N GLY A 22 2.38 0.90 -6.12
CA GLY A 22 3.18 2.09 -6.40
C GLY A 22 2.81 2.73 -7.75
N GLY A 23 2.69 1.93 -8.81
CA GLY A 23 2.27 2.42 -10.13
C GLY A 23 0.89 3.10 -10.11
N LEU A 24 -0.07 2.53 -9.38
CA LEU A 24 -1.40 3.11 -9.19
C LEU A 24 -1.34 4.46 -8.48
N VAL A 25 -0.61 4.56 -7.37
CA VAL A 25 -0.46 5.81 -6.59
C VAL A 25 0.16 6.90 -7.45
N ARG A 26 1.20 6.55 -8.22
CA ARG A 26 1.85 7.48 -9.15
C ARG A 26 0.87 8.02 -10.18
N ALA A 27 0.01 7.17 -10.75
CA ALA A 27 -0.99 7.58 -11.72
C ALA A 27 -2.07 8.47 -11.08
N LEU A 28 -2.55 8.13 -9.90
CA LEU A 28 -3.56 8.92 -9.18
C LEU A 28 -3.04 10.31 -8.80
N LYS A 29 -1.78 10.43 -8.36
CA LYS A 29 -1.15 11.72 -8.06
C LYS A 29 -1.01 12.64 -9.27
N LYS A 30 -0.91 12.09 -10.49
CA LYS A 30 -0.91 12.88 -11.72
C LYS A 30 -2.28 13.48 -12.01
N LEU A 31 -3.36 12.82 -11.58
CA LEU A 31 -4.74 13.29 -11.76
C LEU A 31 -5.13 14.29 -10.67
N ASP A 32 -4.77 14.00 -9.42
CA ASP A 32 -4.99 14.88 -8.28
C ASP A 32 -3.81 14.77 -7.29
N PRO A 33 -2.94 15.78 -7.22
CA PRO A 33 -1.77 15.76 -6.35
C PRO A 33 -2.12 15.90 -4.86
N HIS A 34 -3.37 16.25 -4.53
CA HIS A 34 -3.79 16.41 -3.14
C HIS A 34 -4.21 15.09 -2.49
N CYS A 35 -4.37 14.01 -3.25
CA CYS A 35 -4.77 12.70 -2.74
C CYS A 35 -3.88 12.21 -1.59
N GLU A 36 -4.51 11.60 -0.58
CA GLU A 36 -3.81 10.97 0.55
C GLU A 36 -3.89 9.44 0.45
N PHE A 37 -2.79 8.76 0.74
CA PHE A 37 -2.66 7.32 0.60
C PHE A 37 -2.19 6.69 1.92
N ASN A 38 -2.91 5.68 2.38
CA ASN A 38 -2.53 4.85 3.51
C ASN A 38 -2.66 3.37 3.12
N GLY A 39 -2.05 2.45 3.87
CA GLY A 39 -2.30 1.04 3.59
C GLY A 39 -1.27 0.03 4.09
N LEU A 40 -1.18 -1.07 3.37
CA LEU A 40 -0.26 -2.17 3.61
C LEU A 40 0.46 -2.49 2.30
N GLY A 41 1.78 -2.55 2.33
CA GLY A 41 2.60 -2.76 1.14
C GLY A 41 4.09 -2.64 1.47
N GLY A 42 4.90 -2.69 0.43
CA GLY A 42 6.35 -2.67 0.52
C GLY A 42 6.95 -1.33 0.11
N ASP A 43 8.18 -1.40 -0.39
CA ASP A 43 8.99 -0.23 -0.72
C ASP A 43 8.47 0.55 -1.92
N CYS A 44 7.86 -0.10 -2.91
CA CYS A 44 7.35 0.60 -4.09
C CYS A 44 6.20 1.54 -3.71
N MET A 45 5.25 1.09 -2.90
CA MET A 45 4.18 1.93 -2.38
C MET A 45 4.72 3.03 -1.45
N ARG A 46 5.66 2.72 -0.57
CA ARG A 46 6.28 3.72 0.34
C ARG A 46 7.01 4.83 -0.42
N LYS A 47 7.77 4.49 -1.47
CA LYS A 47 8.47 5.47 -2.34
C LYS A 47 7.50 6.45 -3.01
N GLU A 48 6.29 6.00 -3.30
CA GLU A 48 5.24 6.84 -3.87
C GLU A 48 4.43 7.60 -2.81
N GLY A 49 4.82 7.53 -1.53
CA GLY A 49 4.24 8.30 -0.43
C GLY A 49 3.00 7.67 0.21
N VAL A 50 2.80 6.36 0.05
CA VAL A 50 1.80 5.63 0.83
C VAL A 50 2.29 5.47 2.27
N LYS A 51 1.49 5.92 3.24
CA LYS A 51 1.73 5.66 4.66
C LYS A 51 1.33 4.23 4.98
N THR A 52 2.32 3.33 5.08
CA THR A 52 2.07 1.92 5.39
C THR A 52 2.01 1.70 6.91
N PHE A 53 1.02 0.94 7.38
CA PHE A 53 0.79 0.69 8.81
C PHE A 53 1.62 -0.48 9.37
N PHE A 54 2.05 -1.40 8.50
CA PHE A 54 2.88 -2.56 8.84
C PHE A 54 3.84 -2.88 7.70
N ASP A 55 5.05 -3.31 8.04
CA ASP A 55 5.99 -3.89 7.07
C ASP A 55 5.51 -5.28 6.63
N ILE A 56 5.49 -5.49 5.31
CA ILE A 56 5.11 -6.75 4.67
C ILE A 56 5.94 -7.94 5.19
N ASP A 57 7.15 -7.69 5.68
CA ASP A 57 8.04 -8.67 6.29
C ASP A 57 7.44 -9.36 7.53
N ARG A 58 6.49 -8.72 8.24
CA ARG A 58 5.80 -9.35 9.38
C ARG A 58 4.59 -10.20 9.00
N MET A 59 4.00 -9.99 7.82
CA MET A 59 2.85 -10.79 7.37
C MET A 59 3.23 -12.15 6.80
N GLY A 60 4.41 -12.26 6.16
CA GLY A 60 4.94 -13.55 5.71
C GLY A 60 5.15 -14.55 6.86
N ALA A 61 5.48 -14.06 8.05
CA ALA A 61 5.66 -14.91 9.23
C ALA A 61 4.34 -15.49 9.77
N VAL A 62 3.22 -14.77 9.65
CA VAL A 62 1.91 -15.27 10.09
C VAL A 62 1.39 -16.34 9.12
N GLY A 63 1.50 -16.11 7.81
CA GLY A 63 1.02 -17.06 6.80
C GLY A 63 1.76 -18.40 6.79
N VAL A 64 3.06 -18.43 7.15
CA VAL A 64 3.82 -19.69 7.29
C VAL A 64 3.41 -20.46 8.54
N ILE A 65 3.10 -19.78 9.64
CA ILE A 65 2.69 -20.44 10.89
C ILE A 65 1.28 -21.05 10.76
N GLU A 66 0.35 -20.37 10.09
CA GLU A 66 -0.99 -20.93 9.81
C GLU A 66 -0.94 -22.14 8.88
N LEU A 67 0.02 -22.22 7.95
CA LEU A 67 0.17 -23.35 7.02
C LEU A 67 0.73 -24.64 7.68
N LEU A 68 1.42 -24.51 8.82
CA LEU A 68 2.07 -25.62 9.54
C LEU A 68 1.26 -26.10 10.76
N GLY A 69 0.11 -25.47 11.02
CA GLY A 69 -0.73 -25.72 12.20
C GLY A 69 -1.85 -26.73 12.02
N ASP A 70 -2.03 -27.30 10.82
CA ASP A 70 -2.97 -28.40 10.52
C ASP A 70 -2.26 -29.76 10.41
#